data_AF-A0A257VUR3-F1
#
_entry.id   AF-A0A257VUR3-F1
#
_cell.length_a   1.000
_cell.length_b   1.000
_cell.length_c   1.000
_cell.angle_alpha   90.00
_cell.angle_beta   90.00
_cell.angle_gamma   90.00
#
_symmetry.space_group_name_H-M   'P 1'
#
loop_
_entity.id
_entity.type
_entity.pdbx_description
1 polymer ?
#
loop_
_entity_poly.entity_id
_entity_poly.type
_entity_poly.pdbx_seq_one_letter_code
_entity_poly.pdbx_strand_id
1 'polypeptide(L)'
;MRFAILARLCPALLLAQDSTPKERQKYVKSLANEGAAGIPKLLPYAQDPDIGVRRDVIRTMVAIGGPASLEPLTQALADSDEEILIRATDGVVNFYLPGYWERGLSGSLKRAGSRLVSRWTDTNDQVVPAHVEARPEIVAALGKLVSGTGPLPARANAARAIGVLRGRAAIDDLVAGFASKDGQVIYEALVAFEKIRDLSVAPKIHYLLRDLDDKVQLAALETVGILKNPESVQPLREAYERARNPPSRPVRCSPPSWSPPMSPCAPLRPKAWRGWAGPKTACCCTPSSKARRKCGRG
;
A
#
# COMPACT_ATOMS: atom_id res chain seq x y z
N MET A 1 6.18 -31.34 -7.82
CA MET A 1 7.01 -31.75 -8.98
C MET A 1 7.45 -30.45 -9.68
N ARG A 2 8.68 -29.98 -9.78
CA ARG A 2 10.04 -30.40 -9.39
C ARG A 2 10.80 -29.09 -9.12
N PHE A 3 11.20 -28.81 -7.87
CA PHE A 3 12.20 -27.81 -7.56
C PHE A 3 13.58 -28.44 -7.76
N ALA A 4 14.07 -28.43 -8.99
CA ALA A 4 15.44 -28.83 -9.32
C ALA A 4 15.76 -28.37 -10.75
N ILE A 5 15.94 -27.07 -10.94
CA ILE A 5 16.86 -26.63 -11.99
C ILE A 5 18.18 -26.42 -11.27
N LEU A 6 18.98 -27.49 -11.32
CA LEU A 6 20.42 -27.47 -11.13
C LEU A 6 20.98 -26.13 -11.60
N ALA A 7 21.82 -25.52 -10.77
CA ALA A 7 22.77 -24.52 -11.17
C ALA A 7 23.58 -25.04 -12.38
N ARG A 8 23.04 -24.86 -13.58
CA ARG A 8 23.85 -24.78 -14.79
C ARG A 8 24.58 -23.47 -14.64
N LEU A 9 25.78 -23.53 -14.06
CA LEU A 9 26.84 -22.57 -14.33
C LEU A 9 26.91 -22.43 -15.85
N CYS A 10 26.21 -21.43 -16.36
CA CYS A 10 26.19 -21.11 -17.77
C CYS A 10 27.63 -20.69 -18.12
N PRO A 11 28.26 -21.20 -19.19
CA PRO A 11 29.59 -20.75 -19.61
C PRO A 11 29.63 -19.23 -19.91
N ALA A 12 28.47 -18.59 -20.11
CA ALA A 12 28.35 -17.13 -20.16
C ALA A 12 28.67 -16.43 -18.83
N LEU A 13 28.45 -17.08 -17.68
CA LEU A 13 28.81 -16.56 -16.36
C LEU A 13 30.32 -16.55 -16.15
N LEU A 14 31.04 -17.52 -16.75
CA LEU A 14 32.51 -17.57 -16.71
C LEU A 14 33.13 -16.47 -17.58
N LEU A 15 32.64 -16.28 -18.81
CA LEU A 15 33.14 -15.22 -19.70
C LEU A 15 32.81 -13.80 -19.21
N ALA A 16 31.78 -13.64 -18.37
CA ALA A 16 31.50 -12.38 -17.70
C ALA A 16 32.55 -12.06 -16.61
N GLN A 17 33.12 -13.05 -15.93
CA GLN A 17 34.02 -12.84 -14.79
C GLN A 17 35.41 -12.31 -15.19
N ASP A 18 35.85 -12.49 -16.44
CA ASP A 18 37.16 -12.00 -16.91
C ASP A 18 37.19 -10.51 -17.26
N SER A 19 36.02 -9.85 -17.27
CA SER A 19 35.89 -8.41 -17.59
C SER A 19 35.69 -7.56 -16.33
N THR A 20 36.13 -6.30 -16.36
CA THR A 20 35.94 -5.39 -15.22
C THR A 20 34.45 -5.09 -15.00
N PRO A 21 34.01 -4.77 -13.76
CA PRO A 21 32.62 -4.39 -13.51
C PRO A 21 32.12 -3.24 -14.41
N LYS A 22 33.01 -2.30 -14.74
CA LYS A 22 32.70 -1.18 -15.65
C LYS A 22 32.43 -1.63 -17.09
N GLU A 23 33.15 -2.62 -17.59
CA GLU A 23 32.91 -3.19 -18.93
C GLU A 23 31.58 -3.95 -18.97
N ARG A 24 31.29 -4.75 -17.94
CA ARG A 24 29.99 -5.42 -17.79
C ARG A 24 28.84 -4.41 -17.76
N GLN A 25 28.96 -3.33 -16.99
CA GLN A 25 27.96 -2.26 -16.94
C GLN A 25 27.75 -1.59 -18.32
N LYS A 26 28.83 -1.31 -19.06
CA LYS A 26 28.72 -0.75 -20.42
C LYS A 26 27.99 -1.69 -21.37
N TYR A 27 28.31 -2.98 -21.33
CA TYR A 27 27.65 -4.01 -22.14
C TYR A 27 26.17 -4.15 -21.78
N VAL A 28 25.85 -4.26 -20.49
CA VAL A 28 24.46 -4.30 -19.99
C VAL A 28 23.64 -3.09 -20.45
N LYS A 29 24.24 -1.90 -20.49
CA LYS A 29 23.57 -0.68 -21.00
C LYS A 29 23.36 -0.73 -22.51
N SER A 30 24.31 -1.25 -23.28
CA SER A 30 24.18 -1.32 -24.75
C SER A 30 23.06 -2.27 -25.17
N LEU A 31 22.74 -3.29 -24.36
CA LEU A 31 21.63 -4.22 -24.61
C LEU A 31 20.25 -3.53 -24.62
N ALA A 32 20.12 -2.31 -24.10
CA ALA A 32 18.89 -1.52 -24.22
C ALA A 32 18.47 -1.30 -25.68
N ASN A 33 19.46 -1.10 -26.57
CA ASN A 33 19.22 -0.84 -27.99
C ASN A 33 18.70 -2.08 -28.75
N GLU A 34 18.86 -3.27 -28.17
CA GLU A 34 18.34 -4.52 -28.74
C GLU A 34 16.86 -4.76 -28.38
N GLY A 35 16.28 -3.92 -27.50
CA GLY A 35 14.91 -4.06 -27.04
C GLY A 35 14.66 -5.42 -26.39
N ALA A 36 13.49 -6.02 -26.66
CA ALA A 36 13.09 -7.28 -26.05
C ALA A 36 14.07 -8.45 -26.31
N ALA A 37 14.81 -8.43 -27.43
CA ALA A 37 15.83 -9.43 -27.74
C ALA A 37 17.05 -9.36 -26.82
N GLY A 38 17.27 -8.22 -26.16
CA GLY A 38 18.33 -8.03 -25.18
C GLY A 38 18.03 -8.66 -23.81
N ILE A 39 16.75 -8.93 -23.48
CA ILE A 39 16.36 -9.42 -22.15
C ILE A 39 17.03 -10.76 -21.79
N PRO A 40 17.02 -11.80 -22.66
CA PRO A 40 17.72 -13.05 -22.37
C PRO A 40 19.23 -12.86 -22.13
N LYS A 41 19.84 -11.86 -22.79
CA LYS A 41 21.27 -11.54 -22.64
C LYS A 41 21.58 -10.79 -21.33
N LEU A 42 20.58 -10.15 -20.71
CA LEU A 42 20.72 -9.50 -19.41
C LEU A 42 20.68 -10.50 -18.24
N LEU A 43 19.98 -11.62 -18.39
CA LEU A 43 19.75 -12.60 -17.30
C LEU A 43 21.04 -13.11 -16.63
N PRO A 44 22.14 -13.41 -17.34
CA PRO A 44 23.39 -13.84 -16.70
C PRO A 44 23.97 -12.82 -15.72
N TYR A 45 23.67 -11.52 -15.91
CA TYR A 45 24.17 -10.42 -15.07
C TYR A 45 23.21 -10.05 -13.94
N ALA A 46 22.00 -10.65 -13.89
CA ALA A 46 21.01 -10.35 -12.86
C ALA A 46 21.46 -10.77 -11.45
N GLN A 47 22.40 -11.72 -11.34
CA GLN A 47 23.02 -12.15 -10.08
C GLN A 47 24.52 -11.82 -10.02
N ASP A 48 24.97 -10.79 -10.74
CA ASP A 48 26.37 -10.36 -10.73
C ASP A 48 26.83 -10.00 -9.30
N PRO A 49 28.06 -10.37 -8.89
CA PRO A 49 28.59 -9.97 -7.59
C PRO A 49 28.67 -8.44 -7.41
N ASP A 50 28.88 -7.69 -8.50
CA ASP A 50 28.87 -6.23 -8.47
C ASP A 50 27.44 -5.68 -8.45
N ILE A 51 27.09 -4.96 -7.39
CA ILE A 51 25.77 -4.34 -7.20
C ILE A 51 25.48 -3.33 -8.33
N GLY A 52 26.51 -2.63 -8.82
CA GLY A 52 26.35 -1.66 -9.91
C GLY A 52 25.91 -2.33 -11.21
N VAL A 53 26.49 -3.49 -11.55
CA VAL A 53 26.05 -4.32 -12.68
C VAL A 53 24.60 -4.75 -12.50
N ARG A 54 24.23 -5.32 -11.35
CA ARG A 54 22.84 -5.75 -11.09
C ARG A 54 21.84 -4.58 -11.20
N ARG A 55 22.17 -3.41 -10.65
CA ARG A 55 21.35 -2.18 -10.77
C ARG A 55 21.17 -1.76 -12.21
N ASP A 56 22.23 -1.81 -13.02
CA ASP A 56 22.17 -1.48 -14.44
C ASP A 56 21.34 -2.50 -15.22
N VAL A 57 21.38 -3.79 -14.86
CA VAL A 57 20.53 -4.83 -15.45
C VAL A 57 19.06 -4.50 -15.27
N ILE A 58 18.65 -4.21 -14.03
CA ILE A 58 17.26 -3.87 -13.72
C ILE A 58 16.84 -2.57 -14.40
N ARG A 59 17.71 -1.55 -14.42
CA ARG A 59 17.43 -0.30 -15.15
C ARG A 59 17.21 -0.57 -16.63
N THR A 60 18.05 -1.39 -17.25
CA THR A 60 17.90 -1.74 -18.67
C THR A 60 16.60 -2.54 -18.91
N MET A 61 16.27 -3.52 -18.06
CA MET A 61 15.02 -4.28 -18.18
C MET A 61 13.76 -3.41 -18.06
N VAL A 62 13.76 -2.44 -17.14
CA VAL A 62 12.67 -1.47 -16.98
C VAL A 62 12.58 -0.55 -18.19
N ALA A 63 13.71 -0.10 -18.74
CA ALA A 63 13.75 0.75 -19.93
C ALA A 63 13.26 0.02 -21.19
N ILE A 64 13.62 -1.26 -21.37
CA ILE A 64 13.11 -2.10 -22.45
C ILE A 64 11.61 -2.32 -22.27
N GLY A 65 11.19 -2.64 -21.04
CA GLY A 65 9.80 -2.92 -20.70
C GLY A 65 9.22 -4.14 -21.42
N GLY A 66 7.89 -4.20 -21.46
CA GLY A 66 7.16 -5.28 -22.12
C GLY A 66 7.09 -6.58 -21.30
N PRO A 67 6.37 -7.60 -21.83
CA PRO A 67 6.02 -8.80 -21.08
C PRO A 67 7.24 -9.69 -20.77
N ALA A 68 8.28 -9.64 -21.59
CA ALA A 68 9.51 -10.42 -21.39
C ALA A 68 10.30 -9.93 -20.16
N SER A 69 10.13 -8.67 -19.73
CA SER A 69 10.78 -8.14 -18.54
C SER A 69 10.06 -8.50 -17.24
N LEU A 70 8.78 -8.92 -17.29
CA LEU A 70 7.99 -9.16 -16.07
C LEU A 70 8.57 -10.25 -15.18
N GLU A 71 8.91 -11.40 -15.75
CA GLU A 71 9.41 -12.55 -14.99
C GLU A 71 10.78 -12.22 -14.35
N PRO A 72 11.77 -11.68 -15.09
CA PRO A 72 13.04 -11.26 -14.48
C PRO A 72 12.90 -10.17 -13.42
N LEU A 73 12.01 -9.17 -13.64
CA LEU A 73 11.76 -8.13 -12.64
C LEU A 73 11.08 -8.69 -11.39
N THR A 74 10.19 -9.67 -11.54
CA THR A 74 9.55 -10.35 -10.41
C THR A 74 10.56 -11.13 -9.58
N GLN A 75 11.52 -11.80 -10.23
CA GLN A 75 12.62 -12.48 -9.55
C GLN A 75 13.54 -11.50 -8.79
N ALA A 76 13.74 -10.30 -9.33
CA ALA A 76 14.55 -9.26 -8.70
C ALA A 76 13.91 -8.67 -7.42
N LEU A 77 12.64 -8.97 -7.12
CA LEU A 77 11.99 -8.62 -5.85
C LEU A 77 12.54 -9.40 -4.65
N ALA A 78 13.47 -10.34 -4.87
CA ALA A 78 14.20 -11.07 -3.85
C ALA A 78 15.68 -10.64 -3.70
N ASP A 79 16.12 -9.56 -4.37
CA ASP A 79 17.49 -9.05 -4.21
C ASP A 79 17.72 -8.48 -2.79
N SER A 80 18.99 -8.44 -2.39
CA SER A 80 19.44 -7.81 -1.15
C SER A 80 19.52 -6.28 -1.22
N ASP A 81 19.68 -5.71 -2.42
CA ASP A 81 19.86 -4.28 -2.62
C ASP A 81 18.51 -3.55 -2.67
N GLU A 82 18.34 -2.56 -1.80
CA GLU A 82 17.10 -1.78 -1.69
C GLU A 82 16.71 -1.14 -3.04
N GLU A 83 17.68 -0.60 -3.77
CA GLU A 83 17.43 0.15 -4.99
C GLU A 83 17.00 -0.78 -6.14
N ILE A 84 17.54 -2.00 -6.19
CA ILE A 84 17.05 -3.06 -7.08
C ILE A 84 15.60 -3.41 -6.75
N LEU A 85 15.28 -3.67 -5.48
CA LEU A 85 13.91 -4.02 -5.06
C LEU A 85 12.89 -2.94 -5.44
N ILE A 86 13.23 -1.67 -5.18
CA ILE A 86 12.36 -0.54 -5.52
C ILE A 86 12.16 -0.44 -7.04
N ARG A 87 13.23 -0.50 -7.83
CA ARG A 87 13.11 -0.39 -9.30
C ARG A 87 12.43 -1.58 -9.95
N ALA A 88 12.66 -2.78 -9.43
CA ALA A 88 11.97 -3.97 -9.87
C ALA A 88 10.46 -3.83 -9.63
N THR A 89 10.07 -3.38 -8.43
CA THR A 89 8.68 -3.09 -8.07
C THR A 89 8.07 -2.05 -9.01
N ASP A 90 8.74 -0.91 -9.22
CA ASP A 90 8.24 0.16 -10.08
C ASP A 90 8.14 -0.27 -11.55
N GLY A 91 9.09 -1.07 -12.03
CA GLY A 91 9.09 -1.66 -13.36
C GLY A 91 7.92 -2.60 -13.60
N VAL A 92 7.64 -3.47 -12.62
CA VAL A 92 6.47 -4.35 -12.62
C VAL A 92 5.18 -3.53 -12.67
N VAL A 93 5.03 -2.51 -11.81
CA VAL A 93 3.83 -1.67 -11.82
C VAL A 93 3.69 -0.90 -13.12
N ASN A 94 4.79 -0.38 -13.69
CA ASN A 94 4.77 0.35 -14.95
C ASN A 94 4.27 -0.49 -16.13
N PHE A 95 4.49 -1.81 -16.11
CA PHE A 95 3.91 -2.69 -17.12
C PHE A 95 2.37 -2.65 -17.10
N TYR A 96 1.76 -2.67 -15.91
CA TYR A 96 0.29 -2.62 -15.74
C TYR A 96 -0.28 -1.20 -15.79
N LEU A 97 0.52 -0.20 -15.44
CA LEU A 97 0.17 1.22 -15.43
C LEU A 97 1.28 2.04 -16.09
N PRO A 98 1.32 2.13 -17.44
CA PRO A 98 2.35 2.88 -18.15
C PRO A 98 2.44 4.34 -17.68
N GLY A 99 3.67 4.80 -17.45
CA GLY A 99 3.98 6.14 -16.91
C GLY A 99 3.99 6.20 -15.38
N TYR A 100 3.92 5.07 -14.69
CA TYR A 100 4.02 4.99 -13.23
C TYR A 100 5.36 5.56 -12.71
N TRP A 101 6.49 5.15 -13.30
CA TRP A 101 7.83 5.56 -12.84
C TRP A 101 8.20 7.01 -13.19
N GLU A 102 7.59 7.59 -14.25
CA GLU A 102 7.76 9.02 -14.61
C GLU A 102 7.10 9.93 -13.56
N ARG A 103 6.04 9.44 -12.90
CA ARG A 103 5.26 10.17 -11.89
C ARG A 103 5.58 9.75 -10.46
N GLY A 104 6.23 8.60 -10.25
CA GLY A 104 6.60 8.01 -8.96
C GLY A 104 7.89 8.55 -8.34
N LEU A 105 8.42 7.85 -7.32
CA LEU A 105 9.53 8.28 -6.46
C LEU A 105 10.80 8.69 -7.25
N SER A 106 11.09 8.03 -8.38
CA SER A 106 12.17 8.39 -9.30
C SER A 106 11.95 9.71 -10.05
N GLY A 107 10.70 10.09 -10.32
CA GLY A 107 10.33 11.39 -10.88
C GLY A 107 10.33 12.51 -9.83
N SER A 108 10.07 12.21 -8.56
CA SER A 108 10.16 13.19 -7.46
C SER A 108 11.59 13.54 -7.05
N LEU A 109 12.59 12.68 -7.32
CA LEU A 109 13.99 13.04 -7.09
C LEU A 109 14.44 14.21 -8.00
N LYS A 110 13.84 14.35 -9.20
CA LYS A 110 13.98 15.54 -10.06
C LYS A 110 13.25 16.79 -9.53
N ARG A 111 12.33 16.64 -8.56
CA ARG A 111 11.51 17.72 -7.97
C ARG A 111 11.89 18.06 -6.52
N ALA A 112 13.08 17.67 -6.07
CA ALA A 112 13.59 17.89 -4.72
C ALA A 112 13.76 19.37 -4.28
N GLY A 113 13.28 20.33 -5.08
CA GLY A 113 13.42 21.77 -4.81
C GLY A 113 12.13 22.53 -4.47
N SER A 114 10.96 21.89 -4.34
CA SER A 114 9.72 22.63 -4.07
C SER A 114 8.96 22.17 -2.82
N ARG A 115 9.20 22.92 -1.75
CA ARG A 115 8.21 23.49 -0.82
C ARG A 115 7.35 22.52 -0.02
N LEU A 116 7.63 22.54 1.28
CA LEU A 116 6.66 22.76 2.35
C LEU A 116 5.60 21.66 2.57
N VAL A 117 5.72 21.05 3.73
CA VAL A 117 4.99 19.93 4.37
C VAL A 117 3.48 20.21 4.59
N SER A 118 2.77 20.84 3.65
CA SER A 118 1.39 21.33 3.87
C SER A 118 0.42 20.92 2.76
N ARG A 119 0.08 19.61 2.69
CA ARG A 119 -1.18 19.00 2.18
C ARG A 119 -0.98 17.52 1.84
N TRP A 120 -0.84 16.68 2.87
CA TRP A 120 -0.54 15.25 2.73
C TRP A 120 -1.75 14.38 2.36
N THR A 121 -2.56 14.86 1.42
CA THR A 121 -3.44 14.05 0.55
C THR A 121 -3.06 14.21 -0.91
N ASP A 122 -1.85 14.71 -1.21
CA ASP A 122 -1.38 14.82 -2.58
C ASP A 122 -0.86 13.46 -3.08
N THR A 123 -1.64 12.88 -4.01
CA THR A 123 -1.21 11.89 -5.03
C THR A 123 -0.88 10.47 -4.58
N ASN A 124 -1.90 9.71 -4.17
CA ASN A 124 -1.86 8.23 -4.30
C ASN A 124 -3.11 7.66 -5.00
N ASP A 125 -3.72 8.43 -5.92
CA ASP A 125 -4.88 8.02 -6.74
C ASP A 125 -4.52 7.02 -7.86
N GLN A 126 -3.25 6.64 -7.96
CA GLN A 126 -2.80 5.71 -8.98
C GLN A 126 -3.30 4.31 -8.63
N VAL A 127 -4.18 3.81 -9.48
CA VAL A 127 -4.75 2.47 -9.41
C VAL A 127 -4.93 2.00 -10.84
N VAL A 128 -4.60 0.73 -11.10
CA VAL A 128 -4.84 0.13 -12.41
C VAL A 128 -6.34 0.16 -12.72
N PRO A 129 -6.73 0.29 -14.01
CA PRO A 129 -8.12 0.14 -14.41
C PRO A 129 -8.72 -1.18 -13.91
N ALA A 130 -10.01 -1.19 -13.56
CA ALA A 130 -10.65 -2.35 -12.93
C ALA A 130 -10.63 -3.64 -13.77
N HIS A 131 -10.45 -3.53 -15.09
CA HIS A 131 -10.39 -4.66 -16.01
C HIS A 131 -8.97 -5.25 -16.15
N VAL A 132 -7.95 -4.59 -15.61
CA VAL A 132 -6.57 -5.07 -15.63
C VAL A 132 -6.32 -5.84 -14.35
N GLU A 133 -6.14 -7.15 -14.47
CA GLU A 133 -5.78 -8.02 -13.35
C GLU A 133 -4.28 -8.30 -13.38
N ALA A 134 -3.59 -7.96 -12.29
CA ALA A 134 -2.19 -8.31 -12.13
C ALA A 134 -2.05 -9.83 -11.92
N ARG A 135 -1.01 -10.41 -12.51
CA ARG A 135 -0.73 -11.84 -12.37
C ARG A 135 -0.55 -12.24 -10.90
N PRO A 136 -1.16 -13.34 -10.43
CA PRO A 136 -1.17 -13.71 -9.02
C PRO A 136 0.24 -13.99 -8.47
N GLU A 137 1.14 -14.56 -9.28
CA GLU A 137 2.53 -14.81 -8.91
C GLU A 137 3.30 -13.50 -8.63
N ILE A 138 3.00 -12.43 -9.35
CA ILE A 138 3.61 -11.11 -9.14
C ILE A 138 3.09 -10.49 -7.85
N VAL A 139 1.76 -10.56 -7.64
CA VAL A 139 1.14 -10.07 -6.40
C VAL A 139 1.68 -10.83 -5.19
N ALA A 140 1.86 -12.15 -5.30
CA ALA A 140 2.44 -12.96 -4.24
C ALA A 140 3.91 -12.58 -3.96
N ALA A 141 4.73 -12.35 -4.99
CA ALA A 141 6.12 -11.92 -4.82
C ALA A 141 6.22 -10.56 -4.11
N LEU A 142 5.38 -9.58 -4.51
CA LEU A 142 5.26 -8.30 -3.82
C LEU A 142 4.79 -8.48 -2.37
N GLY A 143 3.82 -9.38 -2.13
CA GLY A 143 3.37 -9.73 -0.79
C GLY A 143 4.52 -10.23 0.09
N LYS A 144 5.33 -11.15 -0.40
CA LYS A 144 6.52 -11.64 0.33
C LYS A 144 7.55 -10.56 0.59
N LEU A 145 7.71 -9.59 -0.31
CA LEU A 145 8.54 -8.43 -0.03
C LEU A 145 7.98 -7.62 1.14
N VAL A 146 6.66 -7.38 1.21
CA VAL A 146 6.02 -6.66 2.33
C VAL A 146 6.19 -7.39 3.66
N SER A 147 5.88 -8.69 3.72
CA SER A 147 5.90 -9.48 4.95
C SER A 147 7.30 -9.92 5.38
N GLY A 148 8.29 -9.82 4.48
CA GLY A 148 9.68 -10.19 4.72
C GLY A 148 10.46 -9.23 5.61
N THR A 149 11.75 -9.52 5.77
CA THR A 149 12.69 -8.77 6.64
C THR A 149 13.60 -7.80 5.86
N GLY A 150 13.25 -7.50 4.60
CA GLY A 150 14.03 -6.62 3.74
C GLY A 150 14.00 -5.14 4.17
N PRO A 151 14.67 -4.26 3.41
CA PRO A 151 14.73 -2.83 3.69
C PRO A 151 13.32 -2.21 3.77
N LEU A 152 13.06 -1.44 4.83
CA LEU A 152 11.74 -0.82 5.08
C LEU A 152 11.22 0.03 3.89
N PRO A 153 12.04 0.83 3.19
CA PRO A 153 11.58 1.58 2.01
C PRO A 153 11.09 0.67 0.88
N ALA A 154 11.76 -0.45 0.63
CA ALA A 154 11.35 -1.44 -0.38
C ALA A 154 10.02 -2.11 0.02
N ARG A 155 9.83 -2.43 1.30
CA ARG A 155 8.59 -3.00 1.83
C ARG A 155 7.41 -2.05 1.68
N ALA A 156 7.61 -0.76 2.01
CA ALA A 156 6.59 0.26 1.83
C ALA A 156 6.24 0.46 0.34
N ASN A 157 7.24 0.44 -0.55
CA ASN A 157 7.00 0.52 -1.99
C ASN A 157 6.22 -0.69 -2.52
N ALA A 158 6.53 -1.89 -2.04
CA ALA A 158 5.81 -3.11 -2.39
C ALA A 158 4.34 -3.07 -1.93
N ALA A 159 4.07 -2.58 -0.71
CA ALA A 159 2.70 -2.41 -0.21
C ALA A 159 1.90 -1.45 -1.09
N ARG A 160 2.51 -0.31 -1.46
CA ARG A 160 1.93 0.63 -2.42
C ARG A 160 1.62 -0.03 -3.77
N ALA A 161 2.58 -0.77 -4.32
CA ALA A 161 2.44 -1.47 -5.59
C ALA A 161 1.27 -2.45 -5.57
N ILE A 162 1.12 -3.25 -4.51
CA ILE A 162 -0.03 -4.17 -4.34
C ILE A 162 -1.36 -3.39 -4.37
N GLY A 163 -1.42 -2.24 -3.70
CA GLY A 163 -2.58 -1.35 -3.74
C GLY A 163 -2.89 -0.84 -5.14
N VAL A 164 -1.87 -0.34 -5.86
CA VAL A 164 -2.02 0.14 -7.25
C VAL A 164 -2.55 -0.97 -8.15
N LEU A 165 -2.03 -2.20 -7.99
CA LEU A 165 -2.40 -3.39 -8.77
C LEU A 165 -3.70 -4.05 -8.31
N ARG A 166 -4.33 -3.57 -7.23
CA ARG A 166 -5.51 -4.18 -6.57
C ARG A 166 -5.30 -5.67 -6.23
N GLY A 167 -4.09 -6.04 -5.84
CA GLY A 167 -3.67 -7.43 -5.61
C GLY A 167 -4.28 -8.06 -4.35
N ARG A 168 -5.51 -8.60 -4.46
CA ARG A 168 -6.21 -9.29 -3.34
C ARG A 168 -5.43 -10.47 -2.75
N ALA A 169 -4.66 -11.18 -3.56
CA ALA A 169 -3.89 -12.34 -3.12
C ALA A 169 -2.83 -12.03 -2.04
N ALA A 170 -2.43 -10.76 -1.89
CA ALA A 170 -1.43 -10.34 -0.91
C ALA A 170 -2.04 -9.72 0.37
N ILE A 171 -3.35 -9.85 0.61
CA ILE A 171 -4.00 -9.27 1.80
C ILE A 171 -3.35 -9.75 3.10
N ASP A 172 -3.09 -11.05 3.25
CA ASP A 172 -2.51 -11.59 4.48
C ASP A 172 -1.05 -11.16 4.65
N ASP A 173 -0.30 -11.02 3.55
CA ASP A 173 1.06 -10.49 3.57
C ASP A 173 1.08 -8.98 3.94
N LEU A 174 0.10 -8.19 3.46
CA LEU A 174 -0.07 -6.79 3.87
C LEU A 174 -0.36 -6.66 5.37
N VAL A 175 -1.24 -7.53 5.90
CA VAL A 175 -1.52 -7.58 7.34
C VAL A 175 -0.26 -7.98 8.13
N ALA A 176 0.49 -8.97 7.64
CA ALA A 176 1.75 -9.37 8.27
C ALA A 176 2.81 -8.24 8.24
N GLY A 177 2.76 -7.35 7.25
CA GLY A 177 3.62 -6.17 7.14
C GLY A 177 3.58 -5.24 8.37
N PHE A 178 2.47 -5.24 9.11
CA PHE A 178 2.33 -4.46 10.34
C PHE A 178 3.28 -4.88 11.46
N ALA A 179 3.80 -6.12 11.42
CA ALA A 179 4.81 -6.60 12.38
C ALA A 179 6.13 -5.82 12.30
N SER A 180 6.36 -5.07 11.20
CA SER A 180 7.53 -4.18 11.08
C SER A 180 7.55 -3.06 12.11
N LYS A 181 6.39 -2.64 12.63
CA LYS A 181 6.20 -1.44 13.47
C LYS A 181 6.69 -0.14 12.82
N ASP A 182 7.00 -0.16 11.53
CA ASP A 182 7.39 1.02 10.78
C ASP A 182 6.13 1.74 10.28
N GLY A 183 5.99 3.01 10.67
CA GLY A 183 4.79 3.80 10.36
C GLY A 183 4.56 3.97 8.86
N GLN A 184 5.63 3.99 8.04
CA GLN A 184 5.51 4.16 6.59
C GLN A 184 5.04 2.86 5.92
N VAL A 185 5.56 1.69 6.34
CA VAL A 185 5.06 0.39 5.86
C VAL A 185 3.60 0.19 6.24
N ILE A 186 3.24 0.50 7.50
CA ILE A 186 1.85 0.38 7.98
C ILE A 186 0.93 1.30 7.18
N TYR A 187 1.33 2.57 7.00
CA TYR A 187 0.56 3.55 6.24
C TYR A 187 0.29 3.09 4.79
N GLU A 188 1.33 2.64 4.07
CA GLU A 188 1.15 2.18 2.68
C GLU A 188 0.29 0.92 2.58
N ALA A 189 0.37 0.01 3.57
CA ALA A 189 -0.49 -1.17 3.62
C ALA A 189 -1.96 -0.81 3.88
N LEU A 190 -2.25 0.17 4.75
CA LEU A 190 -3.60 0.71 4.96
C LEU A 190 -4.17 1.33 3.67
N VAL A 191 -3.39 2.18 3.01
CA VAL A 191 -3.76 2.77 1.70
C VAL A 191 -3.98 1.68 0.64
N ALA A 192 -3.19 0.60 0.66
CA ALA A 192 -3.41 -0.53 -0.24
C ALA A 192 -4.78 -1.19 -0.02
N PHE A 193 -5.23 -1.36 1.23
CA PHE A 193 -6.56 -1.89 1.52
C PHE A 193 -7.68 -0.98 1.02
N GLU A 194 -7.51 0.34 1.08
CA GLU A 194 -8.46 1.30 0.50
C GLU A 194 -8.60 1.15 -1.01
N LYS A 195 -7.51 0.79 -1.71
CA LYS A 195 -7.53 0.55 -3.16
C LYS A 195 -8.11 -0.81 -3.52
N ILE A 196 -7.81 -1.84 -2.72
CA ILE A 196 -8.28 -3.23 -2.92
C ILE A 196 -9.77 -3.38 -2.62
N ARG A 197 -10.29 -2.65 -1.61
CA ARG A 197 -11.69 -2.66 -1.16
C ARG A 197 -12.17 -4.03 -0.69
N ASP A 198 -11.35 -4.75 0.07
CA ASP A 198 -11.77 -5.98 0.74
C ASP A 198 -12.27 -5.71 2.16
N LEU A 199 -13.58 -5.92 2.36
CA LEU A 199 -14.25 -5.62 3.62
C LEU A 199 -13.80 -6.54 4.77
N SER A 200 -13.27 -7.72 4.47
CA SER A 200 -12.82 -8.70 5.47
C SER A 200 -11.58 -8.23 6.24
N VAL A 201 -10.87 -7.22 5.74
CA VAL A 201 -9.68 -6.65 6.39
C VAL A 201 -10.05 -5.73 7.55
N ALA A 202 -11.23 -5.12 7.53
CA ALA A 202 -11.57 -4.07 8.51
C ALA A 202 -11.46 -4.56 9.98
N PRO A 203 -11.98 -5.76 10.36
CA PRO A 203 -11.78 -6.28 11.71
C PRO A 203 -10.31 -6.55 12.05
N LYS A 204 -9.49 -6.95 11.07
CA LYS A 204 -8.07 -7.26 11.25
C LYS A 204 -7.25 -6.02 11.64
N ILE A 205 -7.73 -4.80 11.36
CA ILE A 205 -7.00 -3.55 11.59
C ILE A 205 -7.57 -2.68 12.72
N HIS A 206 -8.57 -3.17 13.47
CA HIS A 206 -9.20 -2.39 14.55
C HIS A 206 -8.23 -1.91 15.63
N TYR A 207 -7.16 -2.67 15.88
CA TYR A 207 -6.16 -2.27 16.88
C TYR A 207 -5.38 -1.00 16.46
N LEU A 208 -5.23 -0.74 15.16
CA LEU A 208 -4.60 0.47 14.63
C LEU A 208 -5.46 1.73 14.78
N LEU A 209 -6.76 1.59 15.10
CA LEU A 209 -7.62 2.73 15.41
C LEU A 209 -7.19 3.48 16.69
N ARG A 210 -6.30 2.87 17.48
CA ARG A 210 -5.73 3.42 18.71
C ARG A 210 -4.19 3.45 18.64
N ASP A 211 -3.64 3.46 17.43
CA ASP A 211 -2.19 3.56 17.25
C ASP A 211 -1.66 4.86 17.87
N LEU A 212 -0.41 4.82 18.33
CA LEU A 212 0.26 5.98 18.93
C LEU A 212 0.79 6.95 17.87
N ASP A 213 1.03 6.47 16.65
CA ASP A 213 1.36 7.31 15.52
C ASP A 213 0.05 7.87 14.93
N ASP A 214 -0.15 9.19 15.09
CA ASP A 214 -1.31 9.92 14.58
C ASP A 214 -1.56 9.67 13.08
N LYS A 215 -0.50 9.50 12.28
CA LYS A 215 -0.62 9.24 10.83
C LYS A 215 -1.18 7.85 10.57
N VAL A 216 -0.69 6.85 11.30
CA VAL A 216 -1.18 5.47 11.22
C VAL A 216 -2.62 5.39 11.73
N GLN A 217 -2.91 6.03 12.86
CA GLN A 217 -4.25 6.07 13.43
C GLN A 217 -5.27 6.68 12.46
N LEU A 218 -4.92 7.83 11.88
CA LEU A 218 -5.78 8.52 10.93
C LEU A 218 -6.04 7.66 9.69
N ALA A 219 -5.00 7.07 9.12
CA ALA A 219 -5.13 6.15 7.98
C ALA A 219 -6.01 4.94 8.33
N ALA A 220 -5.88 4.38 9.53
CA ALA A 220 -6.71 3.25 9.95
C ALA A 220 -8.19 3.63 10.09
N LEU A 221 -8.49 4.82 10.64
CA LEU A 221 -9.85 5.36 10.72
C LEU A 221 -10.45 5.55 9.31
N GLU A 222 -9.68 6.12 8.39
CA GLU A 222 -10.07 6.33 7.00
C GLU A 222 -10.32 4.99 6.29
N THR A 223 -9.37 4.06 6.37
CA THR A 223 -9.47 2.74 5.76
C THR A 223 -10.70 1.99 6.25
N VAL A 224 -10.91 1.90 7.58
CA VAL A 224 -12.10 1.24 8.15
C VAL A 224 -13.40 1.91 7.69
N GLY A 225 -13.41 3.24 7.65
CA GLY A 225 -14.54 4.03 7.16
C GLY A 225 -14.86 3.81 5.68
N ILE A 226 -13.82 3.68 4.85
CA ILE A 226 -13.91 3.44 3.41
C ILE A 226 -14.41 2.02 3.11
N LEU A 227 -13.95 1.04 3.88
CA LEU A 227 -14.36 -0.35 3.75
C LEU A 227 -15.82 -0.59 4.18
N LYS A 228 -16.38 0.28 5.04
CA LYS A 228 -17.79 0.25 5.46
C LYS A 228 -18.25 -1.12 5.99
N ASN A 229 -17.36 -1.83 6.67
CA ASN A 229 -17.71 -3.09 7.32
C ASN A 229 -18.66 -2.81 8.52
N PRO A 230 -19.85 -3.46 8.58
CA PRO A 230 -20.82 -3.23 9.65
C PRO A 230 -20.29 -3.53 11.07
N GLU A 231 -19.41 -4.52 11.21
CA GLU A 231 -18.80 -4.90 12.50
C GLU A 231 -17.88 -3.80 13.03
N SER A 232 -17.37 -2.95 12.15
CA SER A 232 -16.49 -1.84 12.51
C SER A 232 -17.21 -0.61 13.05
N VAL A 233 -18.55 -0.58 13.05
CA VAL A 233 -19.30 0.62 13.47
C VAL A 233 -19.03 1.01 14.93
N GLN A 234 -19.03 0.03 15.85
CA GLN A 234 -18.76 0.32 17.27
C GLN A 234 -17.29 0.66 17.53
N PRO A 235 -16.30 -0.13 17.05
CA PRO A 235 -14.89 0.21 17.18
C PRO A 235 -14.54 1.60 16.62
N LEU A 236 -15.10 1.96 15.47
CA LEU A 236 -14.86 3.26 14.84
C LEU A 236 -15.45 4.41 15.65
N ARG A 237 -16.69 4.27 16.15
CA ARG A 237 -17.32 5.28 17.04
C ARG A 237 -16.47 5.50 18.28
N GLU A 238 -16.09 4.41 18.93
CA GLU A 238 -15.26 4.42 20.13
C GLU A 238 -13.89 5.04 19.94
N ALA A 239 -13.27 4.81 18.78
CA ALA A 239 -11.98 5.40 18.43
C ALA A 239 -12.13 6.89 18.14
N TYR A 240 -13.16 7.28 17.39
CA TYR A 240 -13.42 8.68 17.05
C TYR A 240 -13.72 9.54 18.29
N GLU A 241 -14.50 9.04 19.26
CA GLU A 241 -14.82 9.74 20.50
C GLU A 241 -13.59 9.96 21.41
N ARG A 242 -12.59 9.09 21.30
CA ARG A 242 -11.36 9.14 22.10
C ARG A 242 -10.16 9.71 21.33
N ALA A 243 -10.32 10.01 20.05
CA ALA A 243 -9.24 10.48 19.20
C ALA A 243 -8.76 11.85 19.70
N ARG A 244 -7.44 11.99 19.84
CA ARG A 244 -6.81 13.28 20.20
C ARG A 244 -6.99 14.29 19.06
N ASN A 245 -6.91 13.81 17.82
CA ASN A 245 -7.06 14.57 16.58
C ASN A 245 -8.03 13.83 15.63
N PRO A 246 -9.35 14.03 15.74
CA PRO A 246 -10.30 13.36 14.85
C PRO A 246 -10.16 13.87 13.39
N PRO A 247 -10.36 13.00 12.38
CA PRO A 247 -10.37 13.41 10.98
C PRO A 247 -11.36 14.55 10.72
N SER A 248 -10.98 15.50 9.86
CA SER A 248 -11.81 16.67 9.52
C SER A 248 -13.09 16.32 8.75
N ARG A 249 -13.15 15.13 8.14
CA ARG A 249 -14.35 14.61 7.47
C ARG A 249 -15.01 13.56 8.36
N PRO A 250 -16.30 13.70 8.69
CA PRO A 250 -17.01 12.67 9.45
C PRO A 250 -17.02 11.37 8.66
N VAL A 251 -16.56 10.29 9.28
CA VAL A 251 -16.66 8.95 8.70
C VAL A 251 -18.15 8.60 8.62
N ARG A 252 -18.69 8.60 7.40
CA ARG A 252 -20.13 8.39 7.18
C ARG A 252 -20.45 6.90 7.31
N CYS A 253 -20.78 6.47 8.54
CA CYS A 253 -21.46 5.21 8.78
C CYS A 253 -22.93 5.37 8.36
N SER A 254 -23.30 4.90 7.17
CA SER A 254 -24.72 4.74 6.85
C SER A 254 -25.28 3.57 7.68
N PRO A 255 -26.43 3.73 8.35
CA PRO A 255 -27.07 2.59 9.01
C PRO A 255 -27.48 1.54 7.97
N PRO A 256 -27.50 0.24 8.33
CA PRO A 256 -27.99 -0.81 7.43
C PRO A 256 -29.44 -0.52 7.02
N SER A 257 -29.77 -0.86 5.77
CA SER A 257 -31.06 -0.56 5.11
C SER A 257 -32.30 -1.16 5.79
N TRP A 258 -32.12 -1.95 6.84
CA TRP A 258 -33.17 -2.65 7.61
C TRP A 258 -33.24 -2.15 9.06
N SER A 259 -33.34 -0.83 9.25
CA SER A 259 -33.62 -0.24 10.57
C SER A 259 -35.07 0.26 10.61
N PRO A 260 -35.92 -0.17 11.58
CA PRO A 260 -37.29 0.32 11.68
C PRO A 260 -37.33 1.82 12.08
N PRO A 261 -38.40 2.56 11.74
CA PRO A 261 -38.47 4.00 11.98
C PRO A 261 -38.46 4.30 13.49
N MET A 262 -37.50 5.12 13.93
CA MET A 262 -37.38 5.56 15.34
C MET A 262 -38.46 6.58 15.69
N SER A 263 -39.15 6.39 16.82
CA SER A 263 -40.09 7.35 17.40
C SER A 263 -39.39 8.63 17.89
N PRO A 264 -40.04 9.82 17.81
CA PRO A 264 -39.37 11.09 18.12
C PRO A 264 -39.25 11.35 19.63
N CYS A 265 -38.03 11.63 20.12
CA CYS A 265 -37.78 12.14 21.47
C CYS A 265 -37.79 13.69 21.52
N ALA A 266 -38.26 14.22 22.65
CA ALA A 266 -38.49 15.65 22.92
C ALA A 266 -37.22 16.53 22.94
N PRO A 267 -37.32 17.84 22.64
CA PRO A 267 -36.15 18.72 22.47
C PRO A 267 -35.59 19.28 23.79
N LEU A 268 -34.27 19.23 23.97
CA LEU A 268 -33.54 19.98 25.01
C LEU A 268 -33.23 21.42 24.55
N ARG A 269 -33.34 22.39 25.48
CA ARG A 269 -33.17 23.83 25.25
C ARG A 269 -31.74 24.24 24.87
N PRO A 270 -31.54 25.29 24.05
CA PRO A 270 -30.23 25.70 23.57
C PRO A 270 -29.57 26.72 24.49
N LYS A 271 -28.29 26.54 24.82
CA LYS A 271 -27.38 27.66 25.09
C LYS A 271 -26.05 27.44 24.36
N ALA A 272 -25.70 28.47 23.58
CA ALA A 272 -24.39 28.77 22.99
C ALA A 272 -23.94 28.01 21.73
N TRP A 273 -24.70 28.08 20.63
CA TRP A 273 -24.13 28.10 19.27
C TRP A 273 -24.93 29.11 18.43
N ARG A 274 -24.40 30.32 18.24
CA ARG A 274 -24.85 31.24 17.19
C ARG A 274 -24.02 30.94 15.95
N GLY A 275 -24.68 30.49 14.88
CA GLY A 275 -24.09 30.43 13.54
C GLY A 275 -23.81 29.05 12.98
N TRP A 276 -24.84 28.18 12.87
CA TRP A 276 -25.02 27.34 11.67
C TRP A 276 -26.40 26.66 11.65
N ALA A 277 -27.07 26.70 10.49
CA ALA A 277 -28.31 26.00 10.21
C ALA A 277 -27.98 24.74 9.38
N GLY A 278 -28.03 23.58 10.03
CA GLY A 278 -27.88 22.25 9.42
C GLY A 278 -28.69 21.22 10.23
N PRO A 279 -29.15 20.12 9.62
CA PRO A 279 -30.23 19.31 10.17
C PRO A 279 -29.82 18.61 11.47
N LYS A 280 -30.62 18.85 12.52
CA LYS A 280 -30.50 18.26 13.85
C LYS A 280 -30.53 16.73 13.75
N THR A 281 -29.43 16.06 14.06
CA THR A 281 -29.42 14.62 14.38
C THR A 281 -28.91 14.46 15.80
N ALA A 282 -29.72 13.79 16.62
CA ALA A 282 -29.56 13.68 18.05
C ALA A 282 -28.42 12.72 18.42
N CYS A 283 -27.57 13.13 19.37
CA CYS A 283 -26.65 12.23 20.07
C CYS A 283 -27.44 11.24 20.93
N CYS A 284 -27.15 9.94 20.81
CA CYS A 284 -27.65 8.92 21.73
C CYS A 284 -26.70 8.78 22.93
N CYS A 285 -27.21 9.05 24.14
CA CYS A 285 -26.68 8.48 25.37
C CYS A 285 -27.04 6.98 25.42
N THR A 286 -26.09 6.12 25.75
CA THR A 286 -26.35 4.72 26.13
C THR A 286 -26.89 4.65 27.57
N PRO A 287 -27.66 3.60 27.93
CA PRO A 287 -28.30 3.51 29.24
C PRO A 287 -27.29 3.01 30.28
N SER A 288 -26.75 3.93 31.08
CA SER A 288 -26.09 3.57 32.33
C SER A 288 -27.15 3.22 33.38
N SER A 289 -27.11 1.97 33.81
CA SER A 289 -27.86 1.43 34.94
C SER A 289 -27.59 2.21 36.23
N LYS A 290 -28.50 3.11 36.63
CA LYS A 290 -28.76 3.55 38.02
C LYS A 290 -29.77 4.69 38.03
N ALA A 291 -31.03 4.40 38.38
CA ALA A 291 -31.89 5.29 39.18
C ALA A 291 -33.28 4.65 39.40
N ARG A 292 -33.34 3.73 40.36
CA ARG A 292 -34.53 3.55 41.19
C ARG A 292 -34.70 4.86 41.98
N ARG A 293 -35.85 5.55 41.87
CA ARG A 293 -36.62 6.14 43.00
C ARG A 293 -37.63 7.20 42.51
N LYS A 294 -38.87 7.02 42.99
CA LYS A 294 -39.93 8.02 43.23
C LYS A 294 -40.67 8.59 42.00
N CYS A 295 -41.70 7.87 41.56
CA CYS A 295 -42.93 8.53 41.12
C CYS A 295 -43.82 8.71 42.35
N GLY A 296 -44.04 9.96 42.75
CA GLY A 296 -45.02 10.34 43.74
C GLY A 296 -45.85 11.50 43.19
N ARG A 297 -47.17 11.30 43.20
CA ARG A 297 -48.29 12.26 43.20
C ARG A 297 -48.37 13.31 42.08
N GLY A 298 -49.56 13.37 41.49
CA GLY A 298 -50.03 14.34 40.51
C GLY A 298 -51.06 13.67 39.62
#